data_AF-A0A349MBU9-F1
#
_entry.id   AF-A0A349MBU9-F1
#
_cell.length_a   1.000
_cell.length_b   1.000
_cell.length_c   1.000
_cell.angle_alpha   90.00
_cell.angle_beta   90.00
_cell.angle_gamma   90.00
#
_symmetry.space_group_name_H-M   'P 1'
#
loop_
_entity.id
_entity.type
_entity.pdbx_description
1 polymer ?
#
loop_
_entity_poly.entity_id
_entity_poly.type
_entity_poly.pdbx_seq_one_letter_code
_entity_poly.pdbx_strand_id
1 'polypeptide(L)'
;MKHFLTVLMCLGVAQSGWTQQLDQSEASRYWLDGFARTWFTSDALVQEQSNSGATSSGWNLLDLNPHVNPNSEMEVFAQIRVLNEFGGFFGQGTQVDVRQLRVSGVLKNKVKFNIGDIYLNQSDFTLHADEGEVADAWGHAFEAQRRLVSYENFFKGNRWRLQGAQANVTLDGDRGIERMVLDGYLTRPLGSRQVSESIYTPDRVMAGITSAAVLQRGWSGELHHAVLADLPNSGTTEYNVLNPVTHAMLHKQNKWKDVLVRWTAEGGWSNHAWRIRDLANGDLDSLIRSRQGGFAGFKGHFVGLDSSWQGHISYREVDPFFRSAGAQSKRYDFSETFSPSRYPTVGSEEAMRPSSLFDLMSDINMGNQSISPTLMSIAPLFDNVMPFGRATPNRRGVELAVEKFYPEVKWKFDGSRFAELTGQGTTELRLFRTVGFGFEWTPLASSGRDFRLSVHERLQHTKRGGSELEALDLLTSNLTVSAEMK
;
A
#
# COMPACT_ATOMS: atom_id res chain seq x y z
N MET A 1 -17.96 -40.70 9.63
CA MET A 1 -16.85 -40.12 10.42
C MET A 1 -15.53 -40.32 9.68
N LYS A 2 -15.17 -39.35 8.85
CA LYS A 2 -13.82 -39.17 8.30
C LYS A 2 -13.60 -37.66 8.36
N HIS A 3 -12.77 -37.22 9.29
CA HIS A 3 -12.43 -35.82 9.47
C HIS A 3 -11.69 -35.32 8.22
N PHE A 4 -12.40 -34.58 7.38
CA PHE A 4 -11.78 -33.73 6.37
C PHE A 4 -11.17 -32.55 7.13
N LEU A 5 -9.85 -32.46 7.10
CA LEU A 5 -9.12 -31.31 7.62
C LEU A 5 -9.46 -30.13 6.69
N THR A 6 -10.40 -29.30 7.10
CA THR A 6 -10.74 -28.04 6.44
C THR A 6 -9.60 -27.06 6.73
N VAL A 7 -8.55 -27.07 5.90
CA VAL A 7 -7.57 -25.99 5.87
C VAL A 7 -8.24 -24.80 5.19
N LEU A 8 -8.82 -23.95 6.02
CA LEU A 8 -9.36 -22.65 5.63
C LEU A 8 -8.15 -21.74 5.30
N MET A 9 -7.90 -21.48 4.02
CA MET A 9 -6.91 -20.46 3.62
C MET A 9 -7.48 -19.56 2.53
N CYS A 10 -7.93 -18.40 3.01
CA CYS A 10 -8.15 -17.11 2.37
C CYS A 10 -8.21 -17.05 0.83
N LEU A 11 -9.44 -16.87 0.33
CA LEU A 11 -9.69 -15.89 -0.73
C LEU A 11 -8.97 -14.58 -0.40
N GLY A 12 -8.45 -13.89 -1.41
CA GLY A 12 -7.72 -12.63 -1.27
C GLY A 12 -8.57 -11.48 -0.73
N VAL A 13 -9.84 -11.71 -0.42
CA VAL A 13 -10.59 -10.87 0.50
C VAL A 13 -9.95 -11.03 1.87
N ALA A 14 -9.16 -10.05 2.29
CA ALA A 14 -8.60 -10.01 3.62
C ALA A 14 -9.70 -10.32 4.65
N GLN A 15 -9.75 -11.57 5.13
CA GLN A 15 -10.28 -11.91 6.43
C GLN A 15 -9.33 -11.27 7.42
N SER A 16 -9.45 -9.95 7.53
CA SER A 16 -9.11 -9.28 8.76
C SER A 16 -9.94 -9.98 9.83
N GLY A 17 -9.24 -10.52 10.82
CA GLY A 17 -9.86 -11.06 12.01
C GLY A 17 -10.76 -9.98 12.61
N TRP A 18 -12.05 -10.09 12.30
CA TRP A 18 -13.14 -9.38 12.96
C TRP A 18 -14.17 -10.44 13.32
N THR A 19 -13.74 -11.36 14.17
CA THR A 19 -14.61 -12.09 15.08
C THR A 19 -14.57 -11.32 16.39
N GLN A 20 -15.38 -10.27 16.48
CA GLN A 20 -15.93 -9.86 17.76
C GLN A 20 -17.38 -10.31 17.74
N GLN A 21 -17.59 -11.58 18.09
CA GLN A 21 -18.80 -11.92 18.81
C GLN A 21 -18.51 -11.48 20.24
N LEU A 22 -19.01 -10.31 20.62
CA LEU A 22 -18.94 -9.87 22.01
C LEU A 22 -19.92 -10.76 22.78
N ASP A 23 -19.41 -11.87 23.32
CA ASP A 23 -20.13 -12.63 24.32
C ASP A 23 -20.46 -11.68 25.47
N GLN A 24 -21.74 -11.56 25.80
CA GLN A 24 -22.26 -10.73 26.89
C GLN A 24 -21.96 -11.33 28.28
N SER A 25 -20.72 -11.76 28.50
CA SER A 25 -20.18 -11.85 29.85
C SER A 25 -18.96 -10.93 29.92
N GLU A 26 -19.22 -9.69 30.37
CA GLU A 26 -18.22 -8.70 30.80
C GLU A 26 -17.41 -7.92 29.74
N ALA A 27 -17.91 -7.72 28.52
CA ALA A 27 -17.37 -6.64 27.68
C ALA A 27 -17.79 -5.27 28.25
N SER A 28 -16.84 -4.51 28.81
CA SER A 28 -17.08 -3.16 29.32
C SER A 28 -17.69 -2.27 28.24
N ARG A 29 -18.81 -1.58 28.54
CA ARG A 29 -19.45 -0.61 27.62
C ARG A 29 -18.52 0.53 27.19
N TYR A 30 -17.45 0.74 27.94
CA TYR A 30 -16.40 1.71 27.70
C TYR A 30 -15.07 1.14 28.18
N TRP A 31 -14.02 1.23 27.37
CA TRP A 31 -12.64 1.04 27.81
C TRP A 31 -11.73 2.05 27.13
N LEU A 32 -10.57 2.26 27.74
CA LEU A 32 -9.55 3.16 27.24
C LEU A 32 -8.24 2.37 27.13
N ASP A 33 -7.67 2.35 25.94
CA ASP A 33 -6.26 1.99 25.77
C ASP A 33 -5.48 3.19 25.25
N GLY A 34 -4.18 3.03 25.08
CA GLY A 34 -3.34 4.11 24.61
C GLY A 34 -1.93 3.67 24.28
N PHE A 35 -1.20 4.62 23.69
CA PHE A 35 0.18 4.45 23.27
C PHE A 35 0.96 5.69 23.63
N ALA A 36 2.09 5.53 24.34
CA ALA A 36 3.00 6.63 24.64
C ALA A 36 4.33 6.39 23.93
N ARG A 37 4.92 7.46 23.38
CA ARG A 37 6.24 7.40 22.75
C ARG A 37 7.00 8.68 22.96
N THR A 38 8.27 8.52 23.24
CA THR A 38 9.27 9.57 23.22
C THR A 38 10.18 9.32 22.03
N TRP A 39 10.38 10.33 21.20
CA TRP A 39 11.33 10.29 20.09
C TRP A 39 12.26 11.48 20.21
N PHE A 40 13.57 11.22 20.11
CA PHE A 40 14.60 12.24 20.10
C PHE A 40 15.66 11.80 19.10
N THR A 41 16.16 12.75 18.32
CA THR A 41 17.21 12.56 17.34
C THR A 41 18.17 13.72 17.42
N SER A 42 19.45 13.42 17.23
CA SER A 42 20.46 14.43 17.00
C SER A 42 21.24 14.03 15.75
N ASP A 43 21.21 14.91 14.77
CA ASP A 43 21.90 14.73 13.50
C ASP A 43 23.03 15.75 13.46
N ALA A 44 24.19 15.28 13.01
CA ALA A 44 25.36 16.13 12.81
C ALA A 44 25.92 15.85 11.43
N LEU A 45 26.22 16.90 10.69
CA LEU A 45 26.92 16.78 9.43
C LEU A 45 28.42 16.80 9.69
N VAL A 46 29.10 15.78 9.19
CA VAL A 46 30.56 15.70 9.24
C VAL A 46 31.08 16.49 8.04
N GLN A 47 31.25 17.83 8.21
CA GLN A 47 31.89 18.86 7.34
C GLN A 47 31.00 20.09 7.04
N GLU A 48 31.64 21.24 6.76
CA GLU A 48 31.09 22.60 6.58
C GLU A 48 30.24 22.83 5.30
N GLN A 49 29.30 21.93 4.98
CA GLN A 49 28.46 22.08 3.76
C GLN A 49 27.06 22.68 4.00
N SER A 50 26.74 23.03 5.26
CA SER A 50 25.49 23.72 5.62
C SER A 50 25.68 24.69 6.79
N ASN A 51 24.82 25.71 6.88
CA ASN A 51 24.86 26.76 7.90
C ASN A 51 24.63 26.25 9.35
N SER A 52 24.07 25.05 9.54
CA SER A 52 23.99 24.37 10.84
C SER A 52 24.75 23.04 10.81
N GLY A 53 25.80 22.92 11.62
CA GLY A 53 26.63 21.69 11.69
C GLY A 53 25.99 20.54 12.47
N ALA A 54 25.01 20.84 13.32
CA ALA A 54 24.23 19.86 14.07
C ALA A 54 22.81 20.38 14.33
N THR A 55 21.84 19.48 14.33
CA THR A 55 20.45 19.74 14.70
C THR A 55 19.95 18.65 15.63
N SER A 56 19.04 18.99 16.55
CA SER A 56 18.34 18.02 17.37
C SER A 56 16.87 18.31 17.33
N SER A 57 16.06 17.27 17.23
CA SER A 57 14.61 17.38 17.29
C SER A 57 14.02 16.20 18.04
N GLY A 58 12.78 16.35 18.46
CA GLY A 58 12.10 15.30 19.18
C GLY A 58 10.73 15.73 19.64
N TRP A 59 9.94 14.76 20.05
CA TRP A 59 8.69 15.01 20.76
C TRP A 59 8.40 13.89 21.76
N ASN A 60 7.51 14.20 22.69
CA ASN A 60 6.80 13.24 23.52
C ASN A 60 5.35 13.22 23.07
N LEU A 61 4.79 12.04 22.85
CA LEU A 61 3.38 11.89 22.53
C LEU A 61 2.69 10.87 23.42
N LEU A 62 1.39 11.08 23.57
CA LEU A 62 0.43 10.19 24.19
C LEU A 62 -0.81 10.12 23.29
N ASP A 63 -1.06 8.95 22.73
CA ASP A 63 -2.29 8.62 22.01
C ASP A 63 -3.24 7.92 22.98
N LEU A 64 -4.42 8.50 23.17
CA LEU A 64 -5.52 7.99 23.99
C LEU A 64 -6.61 7.46 23.06
N ASN A 65 -6.98 6.20 23.23
CA ASN A 65 -7.89 5.49 22.35
C ASN A 65 -9.14 5.07 23.13
N PRO A 66 -10.14 5.97 23.32
CA PRO A 66 -11.40 5.57 23.92
C PRO A 66 -12.21 4.68 22.96
N HIS A 67 -12.71 3.59 23.50
CA HIS A 67 -13.66 2.68 22.86
C HIS A 67 -14.99 2.75 23.60
N VAL A 68 -16.08 3.00 22.86
CA VAL A 68 -17.44 3.05 23.40
C VAL A 68 -18.29 2.03 22.64
N ASN A 69 -18.99 1.16 23.36
CA ASN A 69 -19.97 0.23 22.78
C ASN A 69 -21.38 0.66 23.20
N PRO A 70 -22.09 1.50 22.42
CA PRO A 70 -23.45 1.93 22.75
C PRO A 70 -24.42 0.75 22.91
N ASN A 71 -24.20 -0.32 22.15
CA ASN A 71 -24.93 -1.59 22.23
C ASN A 71 -23.99 -2.76 21.83
N SER A 72 -24.51 -3.99 21.78
CA SER A 72 -23.71 -5.19 21.43
C SER A 72 -23.35 -5.29 19.94
N GLU A 73 -23.94 -4.46 19.08
CA GLU A 73 -23.77 -4.50 17.63
C GLU A 73 -22.84 -3.41 17.11
N MET A 74 -22.44 -2.44 17.94
CA MET A 74 -21.73 -1.22 17.50
C MET A 74 -20.63 -0.79 18.46
N GLU A 75 -19.51 -0.34 17.89
CA GLU A 75 -18.36 0.29 18.54
C GLU A 75 -18.12 1.67 17.93
N VAL A 76 -17.90 2.68 18.77
CA VAL A 76 -17.37 4.00 18.42
C VAL A 76 -15.94 4.07 18.95
N PHE A 77 -15.00 4.37 18.06
CA PHE A 77 -13.58 4.49 18.37
C PHE A 77 -13.06 5.87 17.98
N ALA A 78 -12.29 6.48 18.87
CA ALA A 78 -11.49 7.65 18.56
C ALA A 78 -10.04 7.43 18.99
N GLN A 79 -9.11 8.11 18.33
CA GLN A 79 -7.72 8.24 18.75
C GLN A 79 -7.42 9.72 18.94
N ILE A 80 -7.13 10.13 20.17
CA ILE A 80 -6.83 11.51 20.57
C ILE A 80 -5.34 11.57 20.92
N ARG A 81 -4.58 12.37 20.18
CA ARG A 81 -3.16 12.58 20.43
C ARG A 81 -2.96 13.82 21.29
N VAL A 82 -2.07 13.70 22.27
CA VAL A 82 -1.42 14.83 22.93
C VAL A 82 0.07 14.76 22.57
N LEU A 83 0.59 15.77 21.89
CA LEU A 83 1.98 15.85 21.47
C LEU A 83 2.64 17.10 22.05
N ASN A 84 3.89 16.98 22.49
CA ASN A 84 4.71 18.08 22.95
C ASN A 84 6.14 17.95 22.38
N GLU A 85 6.64 18.98 21.72
CA GLU A 85 7.99 19.02 21.17
C GLU A 85 9.04 19.11 22.28
N PHE A 86 10.19 18.45 22.10
CA PHE A 86 11.30 18.55 23.05
C PHE A 86 11.83 19.99 23.09
N GLY A 87 12.00 20.52 24.31
CA GLY A 87 12.39 21.91 24.54
C GLY A 87 11.21 22.85 24.85
N GLY A 88 9.96 22.39 24.64
CA GLY A 88 8.74 23.07 25.10
C GLY A 88 8.32 22.63 26.51
N PHE A 89 7.80 23.56 27.32
CA PHE A 89 7.13 23.22 28.58
C PHE A 89 5.66 22.86 28.29
N PHE A 90 5.08 21.90 29.02
CA PHE A 90 3.66 21.57 28.89
C PHE A 90 2.78 22.81 29.13
N GLY A 91 2.10 23.28 28.07
CA GLY A 91 1.34 24.55 28.08
C GLY A 91 1.78 25.57 27.03
N GLN A 92 2.99 25.45 26.47
CA GLN A 92 3.40 26.12 25.22
C GLN A 92 3.90 25.07 24.22
N GLY A 93 3.25 24.97 23.06
CA GLY A 93 3.62 23.99 22.02
C GLY A 93 2.99 22.60 22.17
N THR A 94 2.05 22.41 23.12
CA THR A 94 1.24 21.17 23.18
C THR A 94 0.16 21.19 22.11
N GLN A 95 0.16 20.19 21.24
CA GLN A 95 -0.86 19.96 20.21
C GLN A 95 -1.80 18.84 20.67
N VAL A 96 -3.10 19.04 20.46
CA VAL A 96 -4.12 18.02 20.74
C VAL A 96 -4.93 17.79 19.48
N ASP A 97 -4.79 16.59 18.91
CA ASP A 97 -5.38 16.25 17.61
C ASP A 97 -6.25 15.00 17.70
N VAL A 98 -7.36 14.99 16.98
CA VAL A 98 -8.13 13.75 16.74
C VAL A 98 -7.52 13.07 15.52
N ARG A 99 -6.72 12.03 15.75
CA ARG A 99 -6.02 11.29 14.69
C ARG A 99 -6.90 10.31 13.97
N GLN A 100 -7.91 9.74 14.61
CA GLN A 100 -8.83 8.78 13.99
C GLN A 100 -10.20 8.89 14.65
N LEU A 101 -11.26 8.78 13.86
CA LEU A 101 -12.62 8.62 14.32
C LEU A 101 -13.35 7.60 13.43
N ARG A 102 -13.92 6.55 14.04
CA ARG A 102 -14.73 5.58 13.30
C ARG A 102 -15.88 5.03 14.13
N VAL A 103 -16.89 4.54 13.42
CA VAL A 103 -17.99 3.75 13.97
C VAL A 103 -18.05 2.46 13.19
N SER A 104 -17.97 1.32 13.87
CA SER A 104 -18.03 -0.01 13.25
C SER A 104 -19.02 -0.91 13.96
N GLY A 105 -19.55 -1.92 13.26
CA GLY A 105 -20.54 -2.80 13.86
C GLY A 105 -21.02 -3.93 12.95
N VAL A 106 -21.97 -4.71 13.46
CA VAL A 106 -22.62 -5.81 12.74
C VAL A 106 -24.14 -5.71 12.89
N LEU A 107 -24.83 -5.34 11.81
CA LEU A 107 -26.30 -5.25 11.79
C LEU A 107 -26.90 -6.64 11.60
N LYS A 108 -27.79 -7.04 12.53
CA LYS A 108 -28.56 -8.29 12.49
C LYS A 108 -27.69 -9.54 12.30
N ASN A 109 -26.46 -9.54 12.82
CA ASN A 109 -25.47 -10.60 12.65
C ASN A 109 -25.16 -10.98 11.18
N LYS A 110 -25.42 -10.08 10.23
CA LYS A 110 -25.30 -10.35 8.79
C LYS A 110 -24.47 -9.34 8.03
N VAL A 111 -24.65 -8.04 8.32
CA VAL A 111 -23.98 -6.96 7.59
C VAL A 111 -22.96 -6.30 8.50
N LYS A 112 -21.68 -6.45 8.18
CA LYS A 112 -20.61 -5.71 8.87
C LYS A 112 -20.49 -4.33 8.24
N PHE A 113 -20.30 -3.28 9.03
CA PHE A 113 -20.11 -1.94 8.51
C PHE A 113 -19.03 -1.17 9.26
N ASN A 114 -18.47 -0.16 8.60
CA ASN A 114 -17.50 0.78 9.15
C ASN A 114 -17.72 2.16 8.52
N ILE A 115 -17.71 3.23 9.31
CA ILE A 115 -17.95 4.62 8.90
C ILE A 115 -16.91 5.52 9.56
N GLY A 116 -16.40 6.51 8.83
CA GLY A 116 -15.35 7.43 9.27
C GLY A 116 -14.03 7.06 8.64
N ASP A 117 -12.98 6.98 9.45
CA ASP A 117 -11.63 6.60 9.02
C ASP A 117 -11.49 5.09 8.85
N ILE A 118 -11.47 4.64 7.60
CA ILE A 118 -11.48 3.24 7.22
C ILE A 118 -10.21 2.87 6.44
N TYR A 119 -9.68 1.67 6.69
CA TYR A 119 -8.52 1.13 5.99
C TYR A 119 -8.98 0.18 4.89
N LEU A 120 -8.82 0.58 3.63
CA LEU A 120 -9.34 -0.12 2.47
C LEU A 120 -8.21 -0.70 1.60
N ASN A 121 -8.47 -1.87 1.04
CA ASN A 121 -7.70 -2.52 -0.02
C ASN A 121 -8.67 -3.41 -0.79
N GLN A 122 -8.43 -3.58 -2.09
CA GLN A 122 -9.11 -4.55 -2.94
C GLN A 122 -8.07 -5.48 -3.60
N SER A 123 -7.72 -5.19 -4.85
CA SER A 123 -6.76 -5.96 -5.62
C SER A 123 -5.58 -5.09 -6.02
N ASP A 124 -4.45 -5.74 -6.36
CA ASP A 124 -3.20 -5.08 -6.79
C ASP A 124 -3.37 -4.15 -8.01
N PHE A 125 -4.50 -4.23 -8.72
CA PHE A 125 -4.82 -3.40 -9.89
C PHE A 125 -5.93 -2.37 -9.65
N THR A 126 -6.69 -2.44 -8.54
CA THR A 126 -7.84 -1.52 -8.29
C THR A 126 -7.57 -0.53 -7.16
N LEU A 127 -7.38 -1.00 -5.93
CA LEU A 127 -7.08 -0.18 -4.75
C LEU A 127 -6.04 -0.93 -3.92
N HIS A 128 -4.79 -0.48 -3.98
CA HIS A 128 -3.67 -1.14 -3.32
C HIS A 128 -2.59 -0.11 -3.00
N ALA A 129 -2.19 -0.01 -1.73
CA ALA A 129 -1.08 0.85 -1.34
C ALA A 129 0.22 0.04 -1.41
N ASP A 130 0.96 0.15 -2.51
CA ASP A 130 2.23 -0.56 -2.65
C ASP A 130 3.20 -0.13 -1.54
N GLU A 131 3.98 -1.08 -1.00
CA GLU A 131 4.95 -0.81 0.07
C GLU A 131 6.25 -0.17 -0.43
N GLY A 132 6.38 0.00 -1.76
CA GLY A 132 7.57 0.39 -2.52
C GLY A 132 8.47 1.49 -1.95
N GLU A 133 9.62 1.64 -2.60
CA GLU A 133 10.77 2.51 -2.27
C GLU A 133 11.48 2.23 -0.93
N VAL A 134 10.74 1.98 0.15
CA VAL A 134 11.26 1.78 1.51
C VAL A 134 10.98 0.34 2.02
N ALA A 135 10.32 -0.47 1.19
CA ALA A 135 10.11 -1.88 1.46
C ALA A 135 11.44 -2.62 1.59
N ASP A 136 11.74 -3.05 2.81
CA ASP A 136 12.86 -3.93 3.11
C ASP A 136 12.39 -5.00 4.10
N ALA A 137 11.62 -5.95 3.57
CA ALA A 137 10.98 -6.99 4.38
C ALA A 137 11.98 -7.97 5.02
N TRP A 138 13.25 -7.96 4.58
CA TRP A 138 14.29 -8.88 5.02
C TRP A 138 15.47 -8.19 5.70
N GLY A 139 15.78 -6.93 5.36
CA GLY A 139 16.64 -6.09 6.16
C GLY A 139 15.87 -5.51 7.34
N HIS A 140 16.16 -5.98 8.55
CA HIS A 140 15.63 -5.40 9.78
C HIS A 140 16.34 -4.09 10.18
N ALA A 141 17.31 -3.63 9.38
CA ALA A 141 17.90 -2.32 9.58
C ALA A 141 16.80 -1.26 9.47
N PHE A 142 16.89 -0.27 10.35
CA PHE A 142 15.95 0.86 10.39
C PHE A 142 14.47 0.45 10.58
N GLU A 143 14.17 -0.76 11.06
CA GLU A 143 12.80 -1.21 11.30
C GLU A 143 12.05 -0.28 12.27
N ALA A 144 12.74 0.21 13.31
CA ALA A 144 12.16 1.17 14.26
C ALA A 144 11.75 2.49 13.57
N GLN A 145 12.61 3.06 12.73
CA GLN A 145 12.34 4.31 12.00
C GLN A 145 11.23 4.11 10.96
N ARG A 146 11.25 3.01 10.20
CA ARG A 146 10.18 2.70 9.24
C ARG A 146 8.84 2.49 9.92
N ARG A 147 8.81 1.81 11.06
CA ARG A 147 7.59 1.66 11.89
C ARG A 147 7.10 3.00 12.42
N LEU A 148 8.01 3.91 12.78
CA LEU A 148 7.65 5.28 13.16
C LEU A 148 7.01 6.04 11.99
N VAL A 149 7.66 6.12 10.83
CA VAL A 149 7.11 6.78 9.63
C VAL A 149 5.77 6.17 9.23
N SER A 150 5.67 4.84 9.25
CA SER A 150 4.42 4.13 8.93
C SER A 150 3.29 4.44 9.92
N TYR A 151 3.61 4.52 11.22
CA TYR A 151 2.64 4.86 12.25
C TYR A 151 2.14 6.31 12.14
N GLU A 152 3.05 7.24 11.86
CA GLU A 152 2.72 8.66 11.71
C GLU A 152 1.89 8.91 10.44
N ASN A 153 2.17 8.17 9.36
CA ASN A 153 1.48 8.30 8.08
C ASN A 153 0.31 7.32 7.86
N PHE A 154 -0.07 6.55 8.89
CA PHE A 154 -1.13 5.54 8.81
C PHE A 154 -0.92 4.49 7.71
N PHE A 155 0.33 4.19 7.38
CA PHE A 155 0.66 3.10 6.46
C PHE A 155 0.44 1.76 7.16
N LYS A 156 -0.58 1.01 6.71
CA LYS A 156 -0.99 -0.25 7.33
C LYS A 156 -1.10 -1.38 6.31
N GLY A 157 -0.05 -2.20 6.22
CA GLY A 157 0.06 -3.21 5.15
C GLY A 157 -0.14 -2.53 3.81
N ASN A 158 -0.88 -3.14 2.89
CA ASN A 158 -1.20 -2.58 1.56
C ASN A 158 -2.51 -1.77 1.50
N ARG A 159 -2.94 -1.17 2.62
CA ARG A 159 -4.22 -0.44 2.70
C ARG A 159 -4.04 1.07 2.63
N TRP A 160 -4.98 1.71 1.95
CA TRP A 160 -5.18 3.15 2.03
C TRP A 160 -6.12 3.47 3.19
N ARG A 161 -5.75 4.45 4.00
CA ARG A 161 -6.67 5.05 4.96
C ARG A 161 -7.48 6.13 4.25
N LEU A 162 -8.80 5.98 4.24
CA LEU A 162 -9.73 6.89 3.57
C LEU A 162 -10.90 7.21 4.50
N GLN A 163 -11.52 8.38 4.29
CA GLN A 163 -12.73 8.76 5.02
C GLN A 163 -13.97 8.35 4.20
N GLY A 164 -14.87 7.57 4.80
CA GLY A 164 -16.07 7.12 4.11
C GLY A 164 -16.86 6.04 4.87
N ALA A 165 -17.53 5.19 4.11
CA ALA A 165 -18.29 4.05 4.62
C ALA A 165 -17.93 2.77 3.86
N GLN A 166 -17.93 1.64 4.55
CA GLN A 166 -17.76 0.30 4.00
C GLN A 166 -18.82 -0.63 4.60
N ALA A 167 -19.34 -1.55 3.79
CA ALA A 167 -20.21 -2.62 4.24
C ALA A 167 -19.82 -3.95 3.60
N ASN A 168 -19.94 -5.03 4.37
CA ASN A 168 -19.60 -6.38 3.97
C ASN A 168 -20.73 -7.36 4.32
N VAL A 169 -21.04 -8.26 3.40
CA VAL A 169 -22.00 -9.36 3.59
C VAL A 169 -21.37 -10.66 3.12
N THR A 170 -21.53 -11.71 3.93
CA THR A 170 -21.18 -13.08 3.54
C THR A 170 -22.46 -13.90 3.44
N LEU A 171 -22.62 -14.59 2.31
CA LEU A 171 -23.72 -15.49 2.01
C LEU A 171 -23.16 -16.90 1.86
N ASP A 172 -23.58 -17.83 2.70
CA ASP A 172 -23.25 -19.24 2.54
C ASP A 172 -24.28 -19.89 1.59
N GLY A 173 -23.78 -20.75 0.70
CA GLY A 173 -24.59 -21.42 -0.32
C GLY A 173 -24.49 -22.95 -0.21
N ASP A 174 -25.52 -23.63 -0.70
CA ASP A 174 -25.65 -25.08 -0.52
C ASP A 174 -25.28 -25.90 -1.77
N ARG A 175 -25.21 -25.29 -2.96
CA ARG A 175 -25.02 -25.99 -4.24
C ARG A 175 -24.18 -25.18 -5.23
N GLY A 176 -23.04 -25.73 -5.66
CA GLY A 176 -22.15 -25.15 -6.69
C GLY A 176 -21.30 -23.98 -6.19
N ILE A 177 -21.93 -23.01 -5.52
CA ILE A 177 -21.28 -21.92 -4.78
C ILE A 177 -21.38 -22.25 -3.29
N GLU A 178 -20.25 -22.42 -2.63
CA GLU A 178 -20.17 -22.73 -1.20
C GLU A 178 -20.29 -21.46 -0.36
N ARG A 179 -19.70 -20.36 -0.84
CA ARG A 179 -19.71 -19.06 -0.17
C ARG A 179 -19.58 -17.93 -1.16
N MET A 180 -20.32 -16.85 -0.94
CA MET A 180 -20.20 -15.59 -1.66
C MET A 180 -19.95 -14.46 -0.67
N VAL A 181 -18.98 -13.61 -0.95
CA VAL A 181 -18.67 -12.41 -0.17
C VAL A 181 -18.90 -11.20 -1.07
N LEU A 182 -19.65 -10.24 -0.55
CA LEU A 182 -19.87 -8.93 -1.16
C LEU A 182 -19.31 -7.87 -0.23
N ASP A 183 -18.32 -7.11 -0.69
CA ASP A 183 -17.71 -6.01 0.03
C ASP A 183 -17.83 -4.73 -0.79
N GLY A 184 -18.43 -3.69 -0.24
CA GLY A 184 -18.63 -2.41 -0.92
C GLY A 184 -18.17 -1.25 -0.07
N TYR A 185 -17.60 -0.23 -0.70
CA TYR A 185 -17.22 1.02 -0.03
C TYR A 185 -17.53 2.25 -0.86
N LEU A 186 -17.67 3.37 -0.17
CA LEU A 186 -17.77 4.72 -0.72
C LEU A 186 -16.94 5.65 0.17
N THR A 187 -16.04 6.41 -0.43
CA THR A 187 -15.13 7.32 0.27
C THR A 187 -15.04 8.65 -0.44
N ARG A 188 -14.57 9.65 0.29
CA ARG A 188 -14.26 11.00 -0.21
C ARG A 188 -12.77 11.26 -0.02
N PRO A 189 -11.89 10.80 -0.94
CA PRO A 189 -10.44 11.01 -0.81
C PRO A 189 -10.01 12.48 -0.80
N LEU A 190 -10.78 13.36 -1.45
CA LEU A 190 -10.51 14.80 -1.46
C LEU A 190 -11.83 15.57 -1.36
N GLY A 191 -11.90 16.52 -0.44
CA GLY A 191 -12.99 17.49 -0.40
C GLY A 191 -12.68 18.71 -1.27
N SER A 192 -13.72 19.38 -1.74
CA SER A 192 -13.64 20.63 -2.48
C SER A 192 -12.81 21.64 -1.72
N ARG A 193 -11.79 22.15 -2.39
CA ARG A 193 -10.81 23.07 -1.81
C ARG A 193 -10.64 24.27 -2.73
N GLN A 194 -10.65 25.43 -2.11
CA GLN A 194 -10.31 26.69 -2.76
C GLN A 194 -8.83 26.70 -3.18
N VAL A 195 -8.58 26.91 -4.47
CA VAL A 195 -7.23 27.08 -5.05
C VAL A 195 -6.93 28.56 -5.28
N SER A 196 -7.94 29.35 -5.67
CA SER A 196 -7.86 30.81 -5.78
C SER A 196 -9.19 31.44 -5.39
N GLU A 197 -9.31 32.77 -5.45
CA GLU A 197 -10.55 33.49 -5.09
C GLU A 197 -11.82 32.95 -5.80
N SER A 198 -11.69 32.47 -7.04
CA SER A 198 -12.80 31.98 -7.86
C SER A 198 -12.69 30.49 -8.27
N ILE A 199 -11.56 29.84 -8.00
CA ILE A 199 -11.29 28.46 -8.44
C ILE A 199 -11.36 27.50 -7.25
N TYR A 200 -12.27 26.54 -7.34
CA TYR A 200 -12.47 25.46 -6.39
C TYR A 200 -12.28 24.12 -7.09
N THR A 201 -11.39 23.30 -6.55
CA THR A 201 -11.31 21.88 -6.94
C THR A 201 -12.59 21.16 -6.53
N PRO A 202 -13.11 20.21 -7.32
CA PRO A 202 -14.30 19.45 -6.98
C PRO A 202 -13.99 18.44 -5.86
N ASP A 203 -15.03 18.04 -5.14
CA ASP A 203 -15.04 16.81 -4.36
C ASP A 203 -14.65 15.63 -5.23
N ARG A 204 -13.74 14.82 -4.73
CA ARG A 204 -13.37 13.53 -5.30
C ARG A 204 -13.99 12.43 -4.47
N VAL A 205 -14.66 11.52 -5.14
CA VAL A 205 -15.23 10.32 -4.54
C VAL A 205 -14.57 9.07 -5.12
N MET A 206 -14.40 8.07 -4.27
CA MET A 206 -13.98 6.73 -4.68
C MET A 206 -14.95 5.71 -4.15
N ALA A 207 -15.51 4.90 -5.04
CA ALA A 207 -16.38 3.79 -4.71
C ALA A 207 -15.80 2.50 -5.24
N GLY A 208 -16.11 1.38 -4.59
CA GLY A 208 -15.72 0.09 -5.10
C GLY A 208 -16.56 -1.04 -4.54
N ILE A 209 -16.62 -2.12 -5.30
CA ILE A 209 -17.27 -3.37 -4.92
C ILE A 209 -16.33 -4.54 -5.23
N THR A 210 -16.29 -5.50 -4.32
CA THR A 210 -15.63 -6.80 -4.49
C THR A 210 -16.66 -7.90 -4.31
N SER A 211 -16.74 -8.77 -5.29
CA SER A 211 -17.55 -9.98 -5.29
C SER A 211 -16.62 -11.18 -5.35
N ALA A 212 -16.56 -11.97 -4.29
CA ALA A 212 -15.76 -13.18 -4.24
C ALA A 212 -16.65 -14.41 -4.03
N ALA A 213 -16.37 -15.50 -4.74
CA ALA A 213 -17.12 -16.74 -4.63
C ALA A 213 -16.17 -17.94 -4.47
N VAL A 214 -16.44 -18.78 -3.47
CA VAL A 214 -15.84 -20.12 -3.34
C VAL A 214 -16.75 -21.10 -4.07
N LEU A 215 -16.18 -21.81 -5.03
CA LEU A 215 -16.86 -22.83 -5.81
C LEU A 215 -16.35 -24.22 -5.39
N GLN A 216 -17.12 -25.24 -5.75
CA GLN A 216 -16.73 -26.61 -5.45
C GLN A 216 -15.43 -27.03 -6.14
N ARG A 217 -14.80 -28.08 -5.60
CA ARG A 217 -13.59 -28.72 -6.15
C ARG A 217 -12.37 -27.79 -6.18
N GLY A 218 -12.25 -26.86 -5.23
CA GLY A 218 -11.09 -25.98 -5.10
C GLY A 218 -11.00 -24.89 -6.16
N TRP A 219 -12.13 -24.53 -6.80
CA TRP A 219 -12.22 -23.35 -7.64
C TRP A 219 -12.70 -22.17 -6.82
N SER A 220 -12.21 -20.97 -7.11
CA SER A 220 -12.79 -19.74 -6.57
C SER A 220 -12.60 -18.59 -7.55
N GLY A 221 -13.43 -17.57 -7.46
CA GLY A 221 -13.36 -16.40 -8.35
C GLY A 221 -13.55 -15.11 -7.58
N GLU A 222 -12.89 -14.06 -8.02
CA GLU A 222 -12.98 -12.72 -7.45
C GLU A 222 -13.20 -11.71 -8.58
N LEU A 223 -14.11 -10.76 -8.37
CA LEU A 223 -14.38 -9.65 -9.27
C LEU A 223 -14.32 -8.36 -8.45
N HIS A 224 -13.40 -7.48 -8.82
CA HIS A 224 -13.22 -6.17 -8.21
C HIS A 224 -13.57 -5.10 -9.22
N HIS A 225 -14.29 -4.09 -8.75
CA HIS A 225 -14.55 -2.88 -9.50
C HIS A 225 -14.33 -1.69 -8.59
N ALA A 226 -13.55 -0.71 -9.05
CA ALA A 226 -13.32 0.54 -8.35
C ALA A 226 -13.49 1.70 -9.33
N VAL A 227 -14.06 2.81 -8.85
CA VAL A 227 -14.24 4.04 -9.63
C VAL A 227 -13.78 5.21 -8.79
N LEU A 228 -12.83 5.97 -9.31
CA LEU A 228 -12.53 7.32 -8.85
C LEU A 228 -13.27 8.32 -9.76
N ALA A 229 -13.97 9.28 -9.18
CA ALA A 229 -14.66 10.32 -9.93
C ALA A 229 -14.62 11.66 -9.20
N ASP A 230 -14.44 12.74 -9.95
CA ASP A 230 -14.69 14.09 -9.45
C ASP A 230 -16.20 14.41 -9.59
N LEU A 231 -16.76 15.10 -8.60
CA LEU A 231 -18.14 15.57 -8.56
C LEU A 231 -18.21 17.01 -9.12
N PRO A 232 -18.59 17.22 -10.39
CA PRO A 232 -18.35 18.48 -11.10
C PRO A 232 -19.09 19.68 -10.52
N ASN A 233 -20.21 19.45 -9.84
CA ASN A 233 -21.04 20.50 -9.24
C ASN A 233 -20.57 20.96 -7.86
N SER A 234 -19.53 20.34 -7.30
CA SER A 234 -18.96 20.70 -5.99
C SER A 234 -17.74 21.62 -6.08
N GLY A 235 -17.30 21.96 -7.29
CA GLY A 235 -16.20 22.88 -7.56
C GLY A 235 -16.49 23.77 -8.77
N THR A 236 -15.50 24.57 -9.15
CA THR A 236 -15.57 25.49 -10.30
C THR A 236 -14.53 25.19 -11.38
N THR A 237 -13.76 24.11 -11.26
CA THR A 237 -12.87 23.66 -12.34
C THR A 237 -13.62 22.95 -13.45
N GLU A 238 -13.23 23.24 -14.68
CA GLU A 238 -13.81 22.63 -15.89
C GLU A 238 -13.49 21.13 -16.00
N TYR A 239 -12.26 20.74 -15.70
CA TYR A 239 -11.77 19.37 -15.89
C TYR A 239 -12.04 18.49 -14.67
N ASN A 240 -12.66 17.33 -14.92
CA ASN A 240 -13.08 16.39 -13.90
C ASN A 240 -12.61 14.98 -14.28
N VAL A 241 -11.98 14.27 -13.35
CA VAL A 241 -11.47 12.91 -13.61
C VAL A 241 -12.58 11.86 -13.49
N LEU A 242 -12.49 10.82 -14.30
CA LEU A 242 -13.21 9.57 -14.16
C LEU A 242 -12.25 8.41 -14.43
N ASN A 243 -12.12 7.49 -13.49
CA ASN A 243 -11.27 6.31 -13.64
C ASN A 243 -11.93 5.04 -13.06
N PRO A 244 -12.85 4.41 -13.80
CA PRO A 244 -13.28 3.04 -13.54
C PRO A 244 -12.18 2.04 -13.87
N VAL A 245 -12.00 1.07 -12.99
CA VAL A 245 -11.07 -0.05 -13.12
C VAL A 245 -11.79 -1.33 -12.72
N THR A 246 -11.68 -2.35 -13.56
CA THR A 246 -12.27 -3.67 -13.33
C THR A 246 -11.18 -4.73 -13.38
N HIS A 247 -11.22 -5.67 -12.44
CA HIS A 247 -10.27 -6.76 -12.34
C HIS A 247 -11.01 -8.05 -11.96
N ALA A 248 -10.81 -9.10 -12.75
CA ALA A 248 -11.35 -10.43 -12.49
C ALA A 248 -10.22 -11.42 -12.27
N MET A 249 -10.41 -12.32 -11.31
CA MET A 249 -9.48 -13.38 -10.93
C MET A 249 -10.21 -14.72 -10.85
N LEU A 250 -9.56 -15.77 -11.33
CA LEU A 250 -10.02 -17.14 -11.21
C LEU A 250 -8.89 -17.99 -10.61
N HIS A 251 -9.20 -18.69 -9.53
CA HIS A 251 -8.25 -19.51 -8.79
C HIS A 251 -8.60 -20.99 -8.89
N LYS A 252 -7.56 -21.81 -8.95
CA LYS A 252 -7.64 -23.27 -8.85
C LYS A 252 -6.62 -23.77 -7.85
N GLN A 253 -7.10 -24.36 -6.77
CA GLN A 253 -6.29 -24.97 -5.73
C GLN A 253 -6.34 -26.50 -5.83
N ASN A 254 -5.15 -27.12 -5.84
CA ASN A 254 -4.98 -28.56 -5.86
C ASN A 254 -3.84 -28.96 -4.91
N LYS A 255 -3.90 -30.19 -4.39
CA LYS A 255 -2.78 -30.83 -3.68
C LYS A 255 -2.05 -31.74 -4.65
N TRP A 256 -0.73 -31.59 -4.76
CA TRP A 256 0.14 -32.45 -5.56
C TRP A 256 1.26 -33.00 -4.67
N LYS A 257 1.16 -34.28 -4.30
CA LYS A 257 2.03 -34.92 -3.30
C LYS A 257 2.04 -34.09 -2.00
N ASP A 258 3.22 -33.67 -1.54
CA ASP A 258 3.42 -32.86 -0.34
C ASP A 258 3.48 -31.35 -0.61
N VAL A 259 2.90 -30.92 -1.74
CA VAL A 259 2.85 -29.51 -2.15
C VAL A 259 1.41 -29.09 -2.38
N LEU A 260 1.04 -27.95 -1.78
CA LEU A 260 -0.20 -27.26 -2.07
C LEU A 260 0.05 -26.25 -3.19
N VAL A 261 -0.76 -26.33 -4.26
CA VAL A 261 -0.60 -25.52 -5.46
C VAL A 261 -1.86 -24.67 -5.67
N ARG A 262 -1.68 -23.36 -5.86
CA ARG A 262 -2.73 -22.43 -6.27
C ARG A 262 -2.35 -21.76 -7.58
N TRP A 263 -3.12 -22.05 -8.62
CA TRP A 263 -3.06 -21.33 -9.88
C TRP A 263 -4.06 -20.18 -9.87
N THR A 264 -3.67 -19.05 -10.42
CA THR A 264 -4.50 -17.84 -10.54
C THR A 264 -4.37 -17.32 -11.96
N ALA A 265 -5.47 -17.27 -12.69
CA ALA A 265 -5.58 -16.50 -13.92
C ALA A 265 -6.29 -15.18 -13.60
N GLU A 266 -5.77 -14.07 -14.13
CA GLU A 266 -6.30 -12.74 -13.85
C GLU A 266 -6.32 -11.89 -15.11
N GLY A 267 -7.22 -10.92 -15.15
CA GLY A 267 -7.28 -9.93 -16.21
C GLY A 267 -8.25 -8.81 -15.90
N GLY A 268 -8.05 -7.68 -16.56
CA GLY A 268 -8.85 -6.50 -16.28
C GLY A 268 -8.58 -5.37 -17.24
N TRP A 269 -9.31 -4.28 -17.04
CA TRP A 269 -9.19 -3.07 -17.84
C TRP A 269 -9.52 -1.84 -17.02
N SER A 270 -9.01 -0.71 -17.48
CA SER A 270 -9.32 0.61 -16.96
C SER A 270 -9.74 1.54 -18.09
N ASN A 271 -10.59 2.51 -17.78
CA ASN A 271 -10.81 3.66 -18.64
C ASN A 271 -10.50 4.92 -17.83
N HIS A 272 -9.46 5.66 -18.21
CA HIS A 272 -9.14 6.96 -17.60
C HIS A 272 -9.60 8.07 -18.51
N ALA A 273 -10.48 8.93 -18.00
CA ALA A 273 -11.07 9.99 -18.79
C ALA A 273 -11.11 11.32 -18.05
N TRP A 274 -11.07 12.40 -18.85
CA TRP A 274 -11.35 13.76 -18.41
C TRP A 274 -12.70 14.19 -19.00
N ARG A 275 -13.62 14.58 -18.11
CA ARG A 275 -14.88 15.24 -18.45
C ARG A 275 -14.70 16.75 -18.35
N ILE A 276 -15.33 17.49 -19.24
CA ILE A 276 -15.35 18.96 -19.16
C ILE A 276 -16.76 19.38 -18.75
N ARG A 277 -16.82 20.30 -17.80
CA ARG A 277 -18.05 20.98 -17.44
C ARG A 277 -18.13 22.29 -18.20
N ASP A 278 -19.25 22.55 -18.86
CA ASP A 278 -19.56 23.88 -19.36
C ASP A 278 -19.97 24.76 -18.16
N LEU A 279 -19.07 25.66 -17.75
CA LEU A 279 -19.30 26.56 -16.63
C LEU A 279 -20.42 27.58 -16.91
N ALA A 280 -20.74 27.86 -18.18
CA ALA A 280 -21.78 28.82 -18.57
C ALA A 280 -23.19 28.22 -18.57
N ASN A 281 -23.34 26.97 -19.00
CA ASN A 281 -24.64 26.31 -19.12
C ASN A 281 -24.94 25.32 -17.98
N GLY A 282 -23.94 24.98 -17.16
CA GLY A 282 -24.10 24.01 -16.06
C GLY A 282 -24.22 22.56 -16.51
N ASP A 283 -24.24 22.32 -17.83
CA ASP A 283 -24.29 20.99 -18.42
C ASP A 283 -22.92 20.30 -18.34
N LEU A 284 -22.96 19.01 -18.02
CA LEU A 284 -21.82 18.12 -18.06
C LEU A 284 -21.56 17.72 -19.51
N ASP A 285 -20.57 18.37 -20.12
CA ASP A 285 -20.22 18.10 -21.50
C ASP A 285 -19.54 16.71 -21.63
N SER A 286 -19.69 16.17 -22.83
CA SER A 286 -19.25 14.87 -23.30
C SER A 286 -17.78 14.53 -22.95
N LEU A 287 -17.47 13.23 -22.83
CA LEU A 287 -16.11 12.72 -22.55
C LEU A 287 -15.13 13.15 -23.65
N ILE A 288 -14.20 14.07 -23.36
CA ILE A 288 -13.31 14.66 -24.39
C ILE A 288 -12.06 13.82 -24.63
N ARG A 289 -11.48 13.24 -23.59
CA ARG A 289 -10.29 12.37 -23.71
C ARG A 289 -10.47 11.17 -22.81
N SER A 290 -10.50 9.99 -23.40
CA SER A 290 -10.50 8.71 -22.69
C SER A 290 -9.33 7.85 -23.16
N ARG A 291 -8.66 7.17 -22.24
CA ARG A 291 -7.59 6.21 -22.50
C ARG A 291 -7.98 4.90 -21.86
N GLN A 292 -8.06 3.87 -22.68
CA GLN A 292 -8.33 2.51 -22.23
C GLN A 292 -7.03 1.72 -22.22
N GLY A 293 -6.86 0.88 -21.21
CA GLY A 293 -5.73 -0.02 -21.10
C GLY A 293 -6.13 -1.28 -20.36
N GLY A 294 -5.56 -2.41 -20.76
CA GLY A 294 -5.83 -3.72 -20.20
C GLY A 294 -4.65 -4.30 -19.45
N PHE A 295 -4.88 -5.41 -18.77
CA PHE A 295 -3.82 -6.27 -18.27
C PHE A 295 -4.31 -7.73 -18.23
N ALA A 296 -3.36 -8.65 -18.25
CA ALA A 296 -3.60 -10.07 -18.06
C ALA A 296 -2.41 -10.71 -17.34
N GLY A 297 -2.69 -11.74 -16.57
CA GLY A 297 -1.66 -12.42 -15.79
C GLY A 297 -2.01 -13.86 -15.45
N PHE A 298 -0.96 -14.61 -15.13
CA PHE A 298 -1.06 -15.97 -14.62
C PHE A 298 -0.03 -16.16 -13.51
N LYS A 299 -0.46 -16.69 -12.36
CA LYS A 299 0.38 -16.92 -11.19
C LYS A 299 0.21 -18.34 -10.67
N GLY A 300 1.32 -19.03 -10.43
CA GLY A 300 1.38 -20.26 -9.66
C GLY A 300 2.02 -19.98 -8.31
N HIS A 301 1.34 -20.36 -7.22
CA HIS A 301 1.86 -20.31 -5.87
C HIS A 301 1.96 -21.73 -5.31
N PHE A 302 3.08 -22.04 -4.65
CA PHE A 302 3.44 -23.38 -4.21
C PHE A 302 3.90 -23.30 -2.76
N VAL A 303 3.37 -24.17 -1.91
CA VAL A 303 3.70 -24.23 -0.47
C VAL A 303 3.92 -25.69 -0.09
N GLY A 304 5.05 -26.00 0.56
CA GLY A 304 5.29 -27.31 1.16
C GLY A 304 4.29 -27.57 2.29
N LEU A 305 3.74 -28.78 2.41
CA LEU A 305 2.76 -29.08 3.47
C LEU A 305 3.34 -29.01 4.89
N ASP A 306 4.67 -29.11 5.01
CA ASP A 306 5.43 -28.89 6.23
C ASP A 306 5.70 -27.41 6.52
N SER A 307 5.23 -26.51 5.63
CA SER A 307 5.51 -25.08 5.65
C SER A 307 7.01 -24.73 5.62
N SER A 308 7.88 -25.66 5.23
CA SER A 308 9.34 -25.43 5.21
C SER A 308 9.79 -24.56 4.04
N TRP A 309 8.93 -24.38 3.03
CA TRP A 309 9.20 -23.51 1.89
C TRP A 309 7.91 -23.02 1.24
N GLN A 310 8.02 -21.87 0.59
CA GLN A 310 7.00 -21.34 -0.31
C GLN A 310 7.65 -20.73 -1.55
N GLY A 311 6.92 -20.67 -2.64
CA GLY A 311 7.38 -19.99 -3.84
C GLY A 311 6.25 -19.57 -4.74
N HIS A 312 6.55 -18.67 -5.67
CA HIS A 312 5.65 -18.33 -6.75
C HIS A 312 6.40 -18.16 -8.06
N ILE A 313 5.68 -18.41 -9.14
CA ILE A 313 6.03 -17.99 -10.49
C ILE A 313 4.85 -17.20 -11.04
N SER A 314 5.10 -16.08 -11.71
CA SER A 314 4.07 -15.32 -12.36
C SER A 314 4.52 -14.79 -13.71
N TYR A 315 3.57 -14.74 -14.64
CA TYR A 315 3.67 -13.98 -15.88
C TYR A 315 2.60 -12.90 -15.84
N ARG A 316 2.93 -11.69 -16.30
CA ARG A 316 1.96 -10.60 -16.46
C ARG A 316 2.29 -9.73 -17.65
N GLU A 317 1.26 -9.09 -18.16
CA GLU A 317 1.31 -8.06 -19.18
C GLU A 317 0.35 -6.93 -18.79
N VAL A 318 0.86 -5.69 -18.74
CA VAL A 318 0.12 -4.49 -18.37
C VAL A 318 0.32 -3.44 -19.45
N ASP A 319 -0.77 -3.02 -20.05
CA ASP A 319 -0.80 -2.05 -21.15
C ASP A 319 -0.18 -0.69 -20.73
N PRO A 320 0.56 0.01 -21.60
CA PRO A 320 1.03 1.38 -21.35
C PRO A 320 -0.03 2.39 -20.92
N PHE A 321 -1.28 2.18 -21.32
CA PHE A 321 -2.43 3.04 -21.03
C PHE A 321 -3.26 2.57 -19.84
N PHE A 322 -2.92 1.45 -19.19
CA PHE A 322 -3.61 1.03 -17.98
C PHE A 322 -3.42 2.06 -16.87
N ARG A 323 -4.52 2.56 -16.31
CA ARG A 323 -4.53 3.60 -15.27
C ARG A 323 -5.45 3.21 -14.14
N SER A 324 -4.90 3.19 -12.93
CA SER A 324 -5.64 2.90 -11.71
C SER A 324 -5.22 3.84 -10.61
N ALA A 325 -6.06 4.82 -10.30
CA ALA A 325 -5.75 5.81 -9.27
C ALA A 325 -5.42 5.14 -7.91
N GLY A 326 -6.17 4.12 -7.51
CA GLY A 326 -5.99 3.45 -6.23
C GLY A 326 -4.76 2.54 -6.14
N ALA A 327 -4.25 2.02 -7.27
CA ALA A 327 -3.09 1.12 -7.30
C ALA A 327 -1.80 1.77 -7.84
N GLN A 328 -1.92 2.93 -8.50
CA GLN A 328 -0.80 3.70 -9.04
C GLN A 328 -0.59 5.04 -8.31
N SER A 329 -1.24 5.20 -7.15
CA SER A 329 -0.83 6.16 -6.13
C SER A 329 0.28 5.57 -5.27
N LYS A 330 1.20 6.42 -4.82
CA LYS A 330 2.38 6.04 -4.04
C LYS A 330 2.30 6.64 -2.65
N ARG A 331 2.93 5.96 -1.69
CA ARG A 331 3.08 6.45 -0.30
C ARG A 331 4.02 7.61 -0.17
N TYR A 332 4.84 7.87 -1.18
CA TYR A 332 5.75 9.00 -1.23
C TYR A 332 5.53 9.68 -2.58
N ASP A 333 5.35 11.00 -2.54
CA ASP A 333 5.25 11.81 -3.74
C ASP A 333 6.64 12.28 -4.15
N PHE A 334 6.98 12.12 -5.44
CA PHE A 334 8.27 12.50 -6.02
C PHE A 334 8.10 13.58 -7.10
N SER A 335 6.91 14.15 -7.25
CA SER A 335 6.58 15.15 -8.27
C SER A 335 6.96 16.57 -7.85
N GLU A 336 6.86 16.85 -6.55
CA GLU A 336 7.39 18.06 -5.95
C GLU A 336 8.80 17.75 -5.44
N THR A 337 9.75 18.68 -5.61
CA THR A 337 11.10 18.54 -5.06
C THR A 337 11.00 18.58 -3.54
N PHE A 338 10.67 17.44 -2.91
CA PHE A 338 10.52 17.34 -1.46
C PHE A 338 11.86 17.62 -0.82
N SER A 339 11.97 18.85 -0.34
CA SER A 339 13.04 19.24 0.53
C SER A 339 12.86 18.48 1.84
N PRO A 340 13.83 17.64 2.25
CA PRO A 340 13.73 16.90 3.50
C PRO A 340 13.62 17.89 4.66
N SER A 341 12.87 17.52 5.70
CA SER A 341 12.66 18.39 6.88
C SER A 341 13.99 18.69 7.58
N ARG A 342 14.97 17.78 7.46
CA ARG A 342 16.33 17.93 7.97
C ARG A 342 17.31 18.16 6.84
N TYR A 343 18.12 19.21 6.99
CA TYR A 343 19.09 19.66 5.99
C TYR A 343 18.45 19.80 4.60
N PRO A 344 17.49 20.74 4.47
CA PRO A 344 16.74 20.96 3.24
C PRO A 344 17.59 21.45 2.08
N THR A 345 18.71 22.10 2.39
CA THR A 345 19.59 22.77 1.42
C THR A 345 21.02 22.25 1.50
N VAL A 346 21.75 22.38 0.40
CA VAL A 346 23.16 21.99 0.26
C VAL A 346 23.99 23.11 -0.36
N GLY A 347 25.22 23.25 0.12
CA GLY A 347 26.20 24.18 -0.41
C GLY A 347 25.97 25.64 0.00
N SER A 348 26.91 26.51 -0.36
CA SER A 348 26.90 27.93 -0.03
C SER A 348 25.77 28.72 -0.70
N GLU A 349 25.20 28.18 -1.78
CA GLU A 349 24.09 28.80 -2.53
C GLU A 349 22.71 28.33 -2.03
N GLU A 350 22.66 27.53 -0.94
CA GLU A 350 21.43 26.98 -0.35
C GLU A 350 20.52 26.27 -1.38
N ALA A 351 21.12 25.53 -2.31
CA ALA A 351 20.36 24.77 -3.30
C ALA A 351 19.54 23.68 -2.64
N MET A 352 18.28 23.47 -3.08
CA MET A 352 17.42 22.43 -2.51
C MET A 352 18.02 21.04 -2.70
N ARG A 353 18.09 20.27 -1.61
CA ARG A 353 18.62 18.90 -1.61
C ARG A 353 17.52 17.92 -2.02
N PRO A 354 17.77 16.98 -2.95
CA PRO A 354 16.85 15.89 -3.21
C PRO A 354 16.77 14.95 -2.01
N SER A 355 15.61 14.33 -1.80
CA SER A 355 15.43 13.37 -0.70
C SER A 355 16.22 12.08 -0.95
N SER A 356 16.85 11.57 0.10
CA SER A 356 17.59 10.31 0.13
C SER A 356 16.73 9.17 0.70
N LEU A 357 17.22 7.93 0.60
CA LEU A 357 16.56 6.78 1.24
C LEU A 357 16.46 6.96 2.77
N PHE A 358 17.47 7.59 3.38
CA PHE A 358 17.44 7.88 4.82
C PHE A 358 16.32 8.85 5.18
N ASP A 359 16.06 9.85 4.34
CA ASP A 359 14.95 10.79 4.55
C ASP A 359 13.62 10.04 4.47
N LEU A 360 13.41 9.19 3.45
CA LEU A 360 12.18 8.38 3.35
C LEU A 360 11.97 7.42 4.52
N MET A 361 13.05 6.92 5.13
CA MET A 361 12.98 6.01 6.28
C MET A 361 12.76 6.73 7.62
N SER A 362 13.12 8.01 7.74
CA SER A 362 13.21 8.70 9.03
C SER A 362 12.36 9.96 9.15
N ASP A 363 12.03 10.61 8.03
CA ASP A 363 11.23 11.83 7.98
C ASP A 363 9.74 11.47 7.89
N ILE A 364 9.02 11.77 8.97
CA ILE A 364 7.59 11.49 9.08
C ILE A 364 6.73 12.39 8.19
N ASN A 365 7.28 13.51 7.69
CA ASN A 365 6.54 14.48 6.87
C ASN A 365 6.51 14.11 5.37
N MET A 366 7.22 13.05 4.97
CA MET A 366 7.34 12.66 3.55
C MET A 366 6.21 11.76 3.04
N GLY A 367 5.32 11.30 3.92
CA GLY A 367 4.26 10.38 3.54
C GLY A 367 3.09 11.06 2.82
N ASN A 368 2.64 10.43 1.74
CA ASN A 368 1.41 10.76 1.03
C ASN A 368 0.25 9.88 1.52
N GLN A 369 -0.84 10.53 1.92
CA GLN A 369 -2.07 9.89 2.36
C GLN A 369 -3.23 10.07 1.37
N SER A 370 -2.98 10.67 0.21
CA SER A 370 -3.98 11.00 -0.81
C SER A 370 -3.89 10.09 -2.03
N ILE A 371 -5.04 9.89 -2.68
CA ILE A 371 -5.14 9.18 -3.96
C ILE A 371 -4.98 10.16 -5.12
N SER A 372 -3.96 9.94 -5.94
CA SER A 372 -3.70 10.71 -7.15
C SER A 372 -4.64 10.29 -8.29
N PRO A 373 -5.24 11.25 -9.03
CA PRO A 373 -6.06 10.96 -10.20
C PRO A 373 -5.23 10.63 -11.45
N THR A 374 -3.92 10.84 -11.38
CA THR A 374 -2.95 10.61 -12.45
C THR A 374 -1.82 9.69 -11.97
N LEU A 375 -1.07 9.15 -12.93
CA LEU A 375 0.13 8.36 -12.62
C LEU A 375 1.14 9.24 -11.88
N MET A 376 1.47 8.89 -10.63
CA MET A 376 2.41 9.67 -9.82
C MET A 376 3.85 9.59 -10.36
N SER A 377 4.67 10.56 -10.01
CA SER A 377 6.10 10.53 -10.34
C SER A 377 6.81 9.37 -9.62
N ILE A 378 7.86 8.86 -10.25
CA ILE A 378 8.70 7.79 -9.71
C ILE A 378 10.11 8.32 -9.47
N ALA A 379 10.79 7.78 -8.47
CA ALA A 379 12.21 7.98 -8.24
C ALA A 379 12.97 6.71 -8.66
N PRO A 380 13.56 6.65 -9.86
CA PRO A 380 14.23 5.44 -10.38
C PRO A 380 15.42 4.97 -9.54
N LEU A 381 15.91 5.82 -8.63
CA LEU A 381 16.93 5.48 -7.64
C LEU A 381 16.47 4.35 -6.71
N PHE A 382 15.19 4.32 -6.33
CA PHE A 382 14.67 3.40 -5.32
C PHE A 382 14.02 2.16 -5.94
N ASP A 383 13.16 2.32 -6.94
CA ASP A 383 12.64 1.23 -7.76
C ASP A 383 12.35 1.73 -9.18
N ASN A 384 13.02 1.14 -10.17
CA ASN A 384 12.81 1.48 -11.59
C ASN A 384 12.12 0.36 -12.39
N VAL A 385 11.93 -0.82 -11.80
CA VAL A 385 11.39 -2.00 -12.48
C VAL A 385 9.88 -2.08 -12.30
N MET A 386 9.42 -1.99 -11.04
CA MET A 386 8.00 -2.09 -10.67
C MET A 386 7.59 -0.98 -9.68
N PRO A 387 7.75 0.31 -10.00
CA PRO A 387 7.47 1.42 -9.09
C PRO A 387 6.01 1.54 -8.61
N PHE A 388 5.07 0.81 -9.20
CA PHE A 388 3.67 0.73 -8.75
C PHE A 388 3.24 -0.71 -8.45
N GLY A 389 4.19 -1.53 -8.01
CA GLY A 389 3.98 -2.96 -7.85
C GLY A 389 3.46 -3.59 -9.14
N ARG A 390 2.53 -4.53 -9.03
CA ARG A 390 1.97 -5.27 -10.19
C ARG A 390 1.20 -4.38 -11.17
N ALA A 391 0.70 -3.22 -10.75
CA ALA A 391 -0.02 -2.26 -11.60
C ALA A 391 0.90 -1.33 -12.41
N THR A 392 2.22 -1.52 -12.37
CA THR A 392 3.18 -0.74 -13.17
C THR A 392 2.83 -0.85 -14.67
N PRO A 393 2.46 0.25 -15.34
CA PRO A 393 2.06 0.22 -16.73
C PRO A 393 3.26 -0.06 -17.64
N ASN A 394 2.98 -0.48 -18.88
CA ASN A 394 4.00 -0.79 -19.89
C ASN A 394 4.97 -1.89 -19.44
N ARG A 395 4.49 -2.94 -18.77
CA ARG A 395 5.32 -4.07 -18.29
C ARG A 395 4.80 -5.41 -18.78
N ARG A 396 5.69 -6.19 -19.40
CA ARG A 396 5.44 -7.59 -19.74
C ARG A 396 6.62 -8.46 -19.34
N GLY A 397 6.35 -9.57 -18.65
CA GLY A 397 7.44 -10.45 -18.24
C GLY A 397 7.08 -11.43 -17.14
N VAL A 398 8.13 -11.99 -16.55
CA VAL A 398 8.05 -13.05 -15.56
C VAL A 398 8.71 -12.65 -14.25
N GLU A 399 8.19 -13.17 -13.16
CA GLU A 399 8.71 -13.01 -11.81
C GLU A 399 8.66 -14.36 -11.10
N LEU A 400 9.70 -14.65 -10.34
CA LEU A 400 9.80 -15.82 -9.48
C LEU A 400 10.25 -15.37 -8.09
N ALA A 401 9.76 -16.05 -7.06
CA ALA A 401 10.33 -15.97 -5.73
C ALA A 401 10.27 -17.33 -5.04
N VAL A 402 11.26 -17.63 -4.23
CA VAL A 402 11.33 -18.83 -3.38
C VAL A 402 11.86 -18.42 -2.01
N GLU A 403 11.17 -18.88 -0.98
CA GLU A 403 11.55 -18.69 0.41
C GLU A 403 11.62 -20.06 1.10
N LYS A 404 12.64 -20.25 1.93
CA LYS A 404 12.82 -21.47 2.69
C LYS A 404 13.09 -21.16 4.16
N PHE A 405 12.48 -21.96 5.02
CA PHE A 405 12.47 -21.78 6.46
C PHE A 405 13.10 -23.02 7.13
N TYR A 406 14.18 -22.79 7.84
CA TYR A 406 14.78 -23.72 8.80
C TYR A 406 14.65 -23.13 10.21
N PRO A 407 14.81 -23.92 11.28
CA PRO A 407 14.66 -23.43 12.65
C PRO A 407 15.51 -22.19 12.97
N GLU A 408 16.77 -22.16 12.51
CA GLU A 408 17.69 -21.05 12.78
C GLU A 408 17.93 -20.14 11.58
N VAL A 409 17.56 -20.57 10.37
CA VAL A 409 17.94 -19.91 9.13
C VAL A 409 16.74 -19.75 8.23
N LYS A 410 16.56 -18.54 7.69
CA LYS A 410 15.63 -18.27 6.61
C LYS A 410 16.40 -17.70 5.45
N TRP A 411 16.02 -18.07 4.23
CA TRP A 411 16.55 -17.41 3.05
C TRP A 411 15.47 -17.22 2.00
N LYS A 412 15.68 -16.21 1.18
CA LYS A 412 14.82 -15.82 0.07
C LYS A 412 15.67 -15.57 -1.16
N PHE A 413 15.12 -15.99 -2.29
CA PHE A 413 15.58 -15.59 -3.59
C PHE A 413 14.39 -15.06 -4.39
N ASP A 414 14.53 -13.90 -5.00
CA ASP A 414 13.58 -13.38 -5.98
C ASP A 414 14.28 -12.92 -7.25
N GLY A 415 13.59 -13.10 -8.36
CA GLY A 415 14.12 -12.81 -9.68
C GLY A 415 13.01 -12.35 -10.60
N SER A 416 13.29 -11.31 -11.39
CA SER A 416 12.32 -10.86 -12.38
C SER A 416 12.99 -10.42 -13.67
N ARG A 417 12.24 -10.58 -14.77
CA ARG A 417 12.64 -10.09 -16.10
C ARG A 417 11.42 -9.54 -16.81
N PHE A 418 11.46 -8.25 -17.09
CA PHE A 418 10.42 -7.53 -17.81
C PHE A 418 10.96 -6.82 -19.04
N ALA A 419 10.06 -6.51 -19.97
CA ALA A 419 10.27 -5.61 -21.09
C ALA A 419 9.14 -4.57 -21.14
N GLU A 420 9.39 -3.44 -21.80
CA GLU A 420 8.32 -2.56 -22.26
C GLU A 420 7.50 -3.24 -23.37
N LEU A 421 6.21 -2.92 -23.45
CA LEU A 421 5.38 -3.27 -24.60
C LEU A 421 5.59 -2.25 -25.73
N THR A 422 5.69 -0.97 -25.36
CA THR A 422 5.86 0.15 -26.28
C THR A 422 7.00 1.05 -25.81
N GLY A 423 7.90 1.42 -26.73
CA GLY A 423 8.99 2.33 -26.43
C GLY A 423 8.50 3.75 -26.14
N GLN A 424 9.16 4.42 -25.21
CA GLN A 424 8.83 5.80 -24.82
C GLN A 424 9.69 6.79 -25.59
N GLY A 425 9.11 7.40 -26.64
CA GLY A 425 9.81 8.36 -27.50
C GLY A 425 10.81 7.73 -28.47
N THR A 426 10.85 6.40 -28.56
CA THR A 426 11.72 5.60 -29.44
C THR A 426 11.05 4.25 -29.76
N THR A 427 11.55 3.55 -30.77
CA THR A 427 11.15 2.16 -31.08
C THR A 427 11.86 1.13 -30.20
N GLU A 428 12.96 1.51 -29.55
CA GLU A 428 13.74 0.64 -28.66
C GLU A 428 13.02 0.43 -27.32
N LEU A 429 13.00 -0.84 -26.87
CA LEU A 429 12.31 -1.23 -25.65
C LEU A 429 13.29 -1.34 -24.48
N ARG A 430 12.91 -0.80 -23.32
CA ARG A 430 13.66 -1.08 -22.09
C ARG A 430 13.46 -2.52 -21.66
N LEU A 431 14.55 -3.15 -21.21
CA LEU A 431 14.60 -4.44 -20.54
C LEU A 431 14.94 -4.21 -19.07
N PHE A 432 14.20 -4.88 -18.19
CA PHE A 432 14.35 -4.75 -16.75
C PHE A 432 14.66 -6.11 -16.15
N ARG A 433 15.59 -6.13 -15.21
CA ARG A 433 15.97 -7.33 -14.47
C ARG A 433 16.05 -6.98 -12.99
N THR A 434 15.59 -7.89 -12.15
CA THR A 434 15.79 -7.82 -10.71
C THR A 434 16.32 -9.13 -10.22
N VAL A 435 17.28 -9.08 -9.29
CA VAL A 435 17.72 -10.23 -8.50
C VAL A 435 17.79 -9.78 -7.05
N GLY A 436 17.06 -10.48 -6.18
CA GLY A 436 17.05 -10.26 -4.74
C GLY A 436 17.52 -11.52 -4.00
N PHE A 437 18.35 -11.33 -2.98
CA PHE A 437 18.74 -12.37 -2.05
C PHE A 437 18.59 -11.88 -0.61
N GLY A 438 17.87 -12.65 0.21
CA GLY A 438 17.69 -12.39 1.62
C GLY A 438 18.18 -13.58 2.45
N PHE A 439 18.83 -13.30 3.57
CA PHE A 439 19.29 -14.28 4.54
C PHE A 439 19.04 -13.77 5.95
N GLU A 440 18.46 -14.59 6.80
CA GLU A 440 18.27 -14.34 8.22
C GLU A 440 18.83 -15.53 9.01
N TRP A 441 19.60 -15.24 10.05
CA TRP A 441 20.10 -16.21 11.02
C TRP A 441 19.71 -15.79 12.44
N THR A 442 19.06 -16.71 13.14
CA THR A 442 18.63 -16.57 14.53
C THR A 442 19.06 -17.85 15.27
N PRO A 443 20.21 -17.88 15.96
CA PRO A 443 20.66 -19.07 16.67
C PRO A 443 19.65 -19.51 17.74
N LEU A 444 19.49 -20.82 17.93
CA LEU A 444 18.70 -21.36 19.03
C LEU A 444 19.34 -20.94 20.37
N ALA A 445 18.59 -20.20 21.19
CA ALA A 445 19.09 -19.62 22.42
C ALA A 445 19.58 -20.69 23.41
N SER A 446 20.90 -20.88 23.52
CA SER A 446 21.51 -21.64 24.61
C SER A 446 21.82 -20.78 25.84
N SER A 447 21.76 -19.44 25.73
CA SER A 447 22.26 -18.50 26.74
C SER A 447 21.28 -17.36 27.13
N GLY A 448 19.99 -17.49 26.79
CA GLY A 448 18.96 -16.53 27.23
C GLY A 448 19.02 -15.15 26.58
N ARG A 449 19.73 -14.99 25.46
CA ARG A 449 19.71 -13.78 24.62
C ARG A 449 19.43 -14.19 23.18
N ASP A 450 18.43 -13.57 22.57
CA ASP A 450 18.06 -13.84 21.20
C ASP A 450 18.86 -12.91 20.29
N PHE A 451 19.81 -13.48 19.54
CA PHE A 451 20.56 -12.74 18.53
C PHE A 451 19.88 -12.94 17.17
N ARG A 452 19.88 -11.90 16.33
CA ARG A 452 19.39 -11.97 14.96
C ARG A 452 20.33 -11.22 14.04
N LEU A 453 20.79 -11.89 12.99
CA LEU A 453 21.52 -11.30 11.87
C LEU A 453 20.67 -11.42 10.62
N SER A 454 20.51 -10.33 9.88
CA SER A 454 19.86 -10.36 8.57
C SER A 454 20.64 -9.56 7.54
N VAL A 455 20.73 -10.11 6.34
CA VAL A 455 21.36 -9.51 5.17
C VAL A 455 20.38 -9.61 4.01
N HIS A 456 20.19 -8.51 3.31
CA HIS A 456 19.33 -8.47 2.13
C HIS A 456 19.97 -7.59 1.06
N GLU A 457 20.09 -8.11 -0.16
CA GLU A 457 20.57 -7.36 -1.31
C GLU A 457 19.57 -7.48 -2.46
N ARG A 458 19.25 -6.35 -3.09
CA ARG A 458 18.44 -6.31 -4.31
C ARG A 458 19.16 -5.50 -5.38
N LEU A 459 19.43 -6.18 -6.49
CA LEU A 459 20.01 -5.60 -7.69
C LEU A 459 18.91 -5.37 -8.72
N GLN A 460 18.85 -4.18 -9.30
CA GLN A 460 18.00 -3.89 -10.46
C GLN A 460 18.84 -3.40 -11.62
N HIS A 461 18.53 -3.90 -12.82
CA HIS A 461 19.23 -3.53 -14.03
C HIS A 461 18.24 -3.19 -15.14
N THR A 462 18.27 -1.95 -15.59
CA THR A 462 17.46 -1.45 -16.70
C THR A 462 18.35 -1.10 -17.87
N LYS A 463 18.08 -1.70 -19.03
CA LYS A 463 18.83 -1.47 -20.28
C LYS A 463 17.92 -1.09 -21.43
N ARG A 464 18.35 -0.14 -22.26
CA ARG A 464 17.78 0.15 -23.60
C ARG A 464 18.90 0.35 -24.59
N GLY A 465 18.77 -0.25 -25.77
CA GLY A 465 19.66 0.02 -26.90
C GLY A 465 19.29 1.32 -27.61
N GLY A 466 19.75 1.45 -28.85
CA GLY A 466 19.47 2.60 -29.71
C GLY A 466 20.65 3.56 -29.83
N SER A 467 20.35 4.76 -30.35
CA SER A 467 21.30 5.86 -30.46
C SER A 467 21.76 6.36 -29.08
N GLU A 468 22.80 7.20 -29.01
CA GLU A 468 23.30 7.76 -27.75
C GLU A 468 22.22 8.49 -26.92
N LEU A 469 21.23 9.09 -27.58
CA LEU A 469 20.11 9.77 -26.92
C LEU A 469 19.02 8.81 -26.40
N GLU A 470 18.97 7.59 -26.95
CA GLU A 470 17.99 6.57 -26.60
C GLU A 470 18.56 5.56 -25.60
N ALA A 471 19.85 5.26 -25.71
CA ALA A 471 20.53 4.26 -24.92
C ALA A 471 20.44 4.57 -23.41
N LEU A 472 20.23 3.54 -22.62
CA LEU A 472 20.12 3.64 -21.17
C LEU A 472 20.76 2.39 -20.55
N ASP A 473 21.62 2.59 -19.57
CA ASP A 473 22.15 1.52 -18.72
C ASP A 473 22.12 2.00 -17.28
N LEU A 474 21.14 1.53 -16.51
CA LEU A 474 20.93 1.90 -15.12
C LEU A 474 21.00 0.66 -14.24
N LEU A 475 22.02 0.60 -13.38
CA LEU A 475 22.23 -0.42 -12.37
C LEU A 475 22.00 0.19 -10.98
N THR A 476 21.12 -0.38 -10.19
CA THR A 476 20.92 -0.03 -8.78
C THR A 476 21.17 -1.24 -7.90
N SER A 477 21.82 -1.02 -6.75
CA SER A 477 22.02 -2.04 -5.70
C SER A 477 21.59 -1.46 -4.38
N ASN A 478 20.69 -2.16 -3.69
CA ASN A 478 20.26 -1.85 -2.33
C ASN A 478 20.69 -3.00 -1.43
N LEU A 479 21.69 -2.75 -0.58
CA LEU A 479 22.20 -3.70 0.41
C LEU A 479 21.83 -3.23 1.82
N THR A 480 21.18 -4.10 2.57
CA THR A 480 20.87 -3.90 3.98
C THR A 480 21.50 -4.99 4.83
N VAL A 481 22.15 -4.59 5.92
CA VAL A 481 22.68 -5.48 6.95
C VAL A 481 22.20 -5.00 8.31
N SER A 482 21.68 -5.92 9.14
CA SER A 482 21.31 -5.60 10.52
C SER A 482 21.66 -6.73 11.46
N ALA A 483 22.10 -6.35 12.66
CA ALA A 483 22.30 -7.22 13.80
C ALA A 483 21.47 -6.67 14.97
N GLU A 484 20.69 -7.53 15.61
CA GLU A 484 19.86 -7.20 16.75
C GLU A 484 20.12 -8.20 17.89
N MET A 485 20.16 -7.68 19.11
CA MET A 485 20.16 -8.48 20.33
C MET A 485 18.88 -8.14 21.08
N LYS A 486 18.01 -9.13 21.28
CA LYS A 486 16.75 -9.00 22.02
C LYS A 486 16.90 -9.46 23.47
#